data_AF-A0AAW2U7T2-F1
#
_entry.id   AF-A0AAW2U7T2-F1
#
_cell.length_a   1.000
_cell.length_b   1.000
_cell.length_c   1.000
_cell.angle_alpha   90.00
_cell.angle_beta   90.00
_cell.angle_gamma   90.00
#
_symmetry.space_group_name_H-M   'P 1'
#
loop_
_entity.id
_entity.type
_entity.pdbx_description
1 polymer ?
#
loop_
_entity_poly.entity_id
_entity_poly.type
_entity_poly.pdbx_seq_one_letter_code
_entity_poly.pdbx_strand_id
1 'polypeptide(L)'
;MCGSHLLSSLIHTTPSVPNLSVQFPFSPFTNGYWNPSKCLSPLPEKKAKLPYILHFFWPSGRIFIADTNNSIIRVLDLNNGEPRLLTLELKGVQPPVPKSKSLRRLRRRSAADTETIVIDGGSSNEGKLCLKISVPEGYHLSKEAQSKFSVEFEPENATSVDPVDGTISTEGSAVIQFKRSSPSSSKSRIYCKVYYCKEDEVCLYQPLMFEVSFQEAVPDAAPAEISLPYVVKPKSPTFNSQSPLPR
;
A
#
# COMPACT_ATOMS: atom_id res chain seq x y z
N MET A 1 45.65 -57.92 -18.87
CA MET A 1 45.67 -56.78 -19.82
C MET A 1 44.66 -55.76 -19.32
N CYS A 2 45.13 -54.74 -18.59
CA CYS A 2 45.20 -53.32 -19.01
C CYS A 2 43.83 -52.77 -19.48
N GLY A 3 43.27 -51.71 -18.92
CA GLY A 3 43.78 -50.73 -17.95
C GLY A 3 42.70 -49.69 -17.66
N SER A 4 42.85 -49.07 -16.50
CA SER A 4 42.13 -47.94 -15.89
C SER A 4 42.03 -46.68 -16.75
N HIS A 5 41.03 -45.82 -16.50
CA HIS A 5 41.27 -44.43 -16.07
C HIS A 5 40.03 -43.80 -15.40
N LEU A 6 40.27 -43.25 -14.20
CA LEU A 6 39.40 -42.43 -13.37
C LEU A 6 39.28 -41.00 -13.92
N LEU A 7 38.14 -40.36 -13.66
CA LEU A 7 38.12 -38.96 -13.22
C LEU A 7 36.93 -38.71 -12.29
N SER A 8 37.28 -38.25 -11.09
CA SER A 8 36.44 -37.84 -9.97
C SER A 8 36.05 -36.37 -10.11
N SER A 9 34.84 -36.00 -9.71
CA SER A 9 34.63 -34.73 -9.01
C SER A 9 33.44 -34.82 -8.06
N LEU A 10 33.66 -34.29 -6.86
CA LEU A 10 32.75 -34.22 -5.72
C LEU A 10 31.55 -33.31 -6.03
N ILE A 11 30.36 -33.69 -5.54
CA ILE A 11 29.24 -32.76 -5.35
C ILE A 11 28.82 -32.78 -3.88
N HIS A 12 28.82 -31.58 -3.32
CA HIS A 12 28.37 -31.20 -1.98
C HIS A 12 26.92 -31.64 -1.69
N THR A 13 26.73 -32.20 -0.51
CA THR A 13 25.44 -32.39 0.17
C THR A 13 24.85 -31.07 0.67
N THR A 14 23.60 -30.78 0.32
CA THR A 14 22.63 -29.99 1.13
C THR A 14 21.19 -30.43 0.79
N PRO A 15 20.23 -30.28 1.72
CA PRO A 15 19.15 -31.25 1.92
C PRO A 15 17.86 -30.99 1.14
N SER A 16 17.13 -32.09 1.00
CA SER A 16 15.79 -32.30 0.45
C SER A 16 14.69 -31.43 1.07
N VAL A 17 13.86 -30.83 0.22
CA VAL A 17 12.51 -30.33 0.55
C VAL A 17 11.50 -31.38 0.08
N PRO A 18 10.46 -31.73 0.88
CA PRO A 18 9.59 -32.87 0.59
C PRO A 18 8.68 -32.60 -0.60
N ASN A 19 8.67 -33.57 -1.54
CA ASN A 19 7.66 -33.71 -2.58
C ASN A 19 6.29 -33.93 -1.94
N LEU A 20 5.37 -32.98 -2.08
CA LEU A 20 3.94 -33.25 -1.87
C LEU A 20 3.40 -33.95 -3.12
N SER A 21 3.47 -35.28 -3.12
CA SER A 21 2.76 -36.12 -4.09
C SER A 21 1.27 -36.15 -3.75
N VAL A 22 0.45 -35.41 -4.50
CA VAL A 22 -1.00 -35.57 -4.44
C VAL A 22 -1.39 -36.68 -5.42
N GLN A 23 -1.64 -37.88 -4.88
CA GLN A 23 -2.27 -38.98 -5.63
C GLN A 23 -3.78 -38.69 -5.76
N PHE A 24 -4.29 -38.72 -6.99
CA PHE A 24 -5.74 -38.76 -7.24
C PHE A 24 -6.17 -40.22 -7.45
N PRO A 25 -7.37 -40.63 -6.97
CA PRO A 25 -7.85 -42.00 -7.13
C PRO A 25 -8.25 -42.26 -8.58
N PHE A 26 -7.66 -43.28 -9.19
CA PHE A 26 -8.16 -43.90 -10.42
C PHE A 26 -9.38 -44.77 -10.07
N SER A 27 -10.54 -44.45 -10.64
CA SER A 27 -11.65 -45.39 -10.77
C SER A 27 -11.62 -46.01 -12.18
N PRO A 28 -11.63 -47.35 -12.33
CA PRO A 28 -11.59 -47.99 -13.64
C PRO A 28 -12.98 -47.94 -14.29
N PHE A 29 -13.08 -47.35 -15.48
CA PHE A 29 -14.27 -47.50 -16.32
C PHE A 29 -14.06 -48.60 -17.36
N THR A 30 -14.99 -49.54 -17.34
CA THR A 30 -15.15 -50.70 -18.21
C THR A 30 -15.50 -50.34 -19.64
N ASN A 31 -15.15 -51.26 -20.56
CA ASN A 31 -15.46 -51.30 -21.99
C ASN A 31 -16.83 -50.72 -22.40
N GLY A 32 -16.79 -49.75 -23.32
CA GLY A 32 -17.97 -49.24 -24.03
C GLY A 32 -17.55 -48.54 -25.32
N TYR A 33 -18.19 -48.93 -26.42
CA TYR A 33 -17.90 -48.56 -27.80
C TYR A 33 -17.81 -47.04 -28.05
N TRP A 34 -16.79 -46.63 -28.83
CA TRP A 34 -16.60 -45.27 -29.34
C TRP A 34 -17.71 -44.88 -30.34
N ASN A 35 -18.38 -43.75 -30.08
CA ASN A 35 -19.30 -43.09 -31.03
C ASN A 35 -18.81 -41.65 -31.27
N PRO A 36 -18.40 -41.25 -32.50
CA PRO A 36 -17.69 -39.98 -32.74
C PRO A 36 -18.55 -38.71 -32.68
N SER A 37 -19.86 -38.81 -32.42
CA SER A 37 -20.80 -37.68 -32.59
C SER A 37 -21.12 -36.90 -31.31
N LYS A 38 -20.36 -37.08 -30.22
CA LYS A 38 -20.54 -36.35 -28.96
C LYS A 38 -19.23 -35.77 -28.42
N CYS A 39 -18.61 -34.86 -29.17
CA CYS A 39 -17.50 -34.04 -28.69
C CYS A 39 -17.79 -32.57 -28.92
N LEU A 40 -18.73 -32.00 -28.16
CA LEU A 40 -18.81 -30.56 -27.92
C LEU A 40 -19.55 -30.32 -26.60
N SER A 41 -18.83 -30.46 -25.50
CA SER A 41 -19.19 -29.82 -24.23
C SER A 41 -18.00 -28.96 -23.81
N PRO A 42 -18.21 -27.68 -23.45
CA PRO A 42 -17.12 -26.78 -23.07
C PRO A 42 -16.41 -27.30 -21.80
N LEU A 43 -15.08 -27.22 -21.80
CA LEU A 43 -14.25 -27.52 -20.63
C LEU A 43 -14.72 -26.68 -19.42
N PRO A 44 -14.72 -27.24 -18.20
CA PRO A 44 -15.18 -26.50 -17.03
C PRO A 44 -14.24 -25.31 -16.75
N GLU A 45 -14.79 -24.10 -16.78
CA GLU A 45 -14.12 -22.88 -16.32
C GLU A 45 -13.75 -23.03 -14.84
N LYS A 46 -12.52 -23.47 -14.57
CA LYS A 46 -11.93 -23.36 -13.22
C LYS A 46 -11.50 -21.90 -13.02
N LYS A 47 -12.43 -21.06 -12.58
CA LYS A 47 -12.14 -19.69 -12.13
C LYS A 47 -11.44 -19.75 -10.77
N ALA A 48 -10.12 -19.61 -10.77
CA ALA A 48 -9.38 -19.28 -9.55
C ALA A 48 -9.64 -17.79 -9.22
N LYS A 49 -10.39 -17.53 -8.15
CA LYS A 49 -10.50 -16.19 -7.56
C LYS A 49 -9.27 -15.94 -6.70
N LEU A 50 -8.34 -15.13 -7.19
CA LEU A 50 -7.29 -14.53 -6.36
C LEU A 50 -7.71 -13.08 -6.11
N PRO A 51 -8.13 -12.71 -4.88
CA PRO A 51 -8.41 -11.32 -4.57
C PRO A 51 -7.09 -10.54 -4.69
N TYR A 52 -7.16 -9.33 -5.27
CA TYR A 52 -6.06 -8.35 -5.42
C TYR A 52 -5.11 -8.47 -6.62
N ILE A 53 -5.34 -9.38 -7.57
CA ILE A 53 -4.52 -9.42 -8.80
C ILE A 53 -5.30 -8.81 -9.96
N LEU A 54 -4.74 -7.75 -10.57
CA LEU A 54 -5.22 -7.25 -11.86
C LEU A 54 -4.76 -8.24 -12.94
N HIS A 55 -5.67 -9.08 -13.43
CA HIS A 55 -5.41 -9.98 -14.55
C HIS A 55 -5.80 -9.31 -15.86
N PHE A 56 -4.84 -9.16 -16.78
CA PHE A 56 -5.14 -8.90 -18.19
C PHE A 56 -5.01 -10.21 -18.97
N PHE A 57 -6.15 -10.69 -19.48
CA PHE A 57 -6.21 -11.84 -20.37
C PHE A 57 -5.93 -11.37 -21.80
N TRP A 58 -4.90 -11.92 -22.43
CA TRP A 58 -4.60 -11.66 -23.84
C TRP A 58 -5.03 -12.85 -24.70
N PRO A 59 -5.58 -12.65 -25.93
CA PRO A 59 -6.09 -13.73 -26.78
C PRO A 59 -5.09 -14.84 -27.13
N SER A 60 -3.79 -14.66 -26.88
CA SER A 60 -2.72 -15.63 -27.20
C SER A 60 -2.47 -16.67 -26.10
N GLY A 61 -3.43 -16.95 -25.21
CA GLY A 61 -3.26 -17.92 -24.12
C GLY A 61 -2.22 -17.51 -23.05
N ARG A 62 -1.98 -16.21 -22.89
CA ARG A 62 -1.06 -15.65 -21.89
C ARG A 62 -1.78 -14.71 -20.94
N ILE A 63 -1.49 -14.84 -19.64
CA ILE A 63 -2.00 -13.97 -18.58
C ILE A 63 -0.84 -13.15 -18.03
N PHE A 64 -0.97 -11.83 -18.08
CA PHE A 64 0.01 -10.92 -17.47
C PHE A 64 -0.42 -10.58 -16.04
N ILE A 65 0.51 -10.70 -15.11
CA ILE A 65 0.33 -10.46 -13.69
C ILE A 65 1.28 -9.34 -13.28
N ALA A 66 0.72 -8.23 -12.81
CA ALA A 66 1.50 -7.18 -12.17
C ALA A 66 1.77 -7.59 -10.71
N ASP A 67 2.97 -8.09 -10.44
CA ASP A 67 3.41 -8.45 -9.09
C ASP A 67 3.93 -7.19 -8.39
N THR A 68 3.00 -6.47 -7.75
CA THR A 68 3.29 -5.20 -7.08
C THR A 68 4.23 -5.33 -5.89
N ASN A 69 4.28 -6.50 -5.26
CA ASN A 69 5.14 -6.73 -4.09
C ASN A 69 6.61 -6.88 -4.51
N ASN A 70 6.84 -7.47 -5.69
CA ASN A 70 8.19 -7.73 -6.20
C ASN A 70 8.62 -6.77 -7.32
N SER A 71 7.79 -5.78 -7.67
CA SER A 71 8.06 -4.79 -8.74
C SER A 71 8.39 -5.42 -10.11
N ILE A 72 7.74 -6.54 -10.44
CA ILE A 72 7.96 -7.29 -11.69
C ILE A 72 6.65 -7.62 -12.38
N ILE A 73 6.72 -7.93 -13.68
CA ILE A 73 5.60 -8.45 -14.45
C ILE A 73 5.83 -9.94 -14.67
N ARG A 74 4.89 -10.77 -14.24
CA ARG A 74 4.90 -12.21 -14.52
C ARG A 74 3.96 -12.52 -15.69
N VAL A 75 4.27 -13.59 -16.40
CA VAL A 75 3.45 -14.11 -17.50
C VAL A 75 3.15 -15.57 -17.21
N LEU A 76 1.87 -15.90 -17.07
CA LEU A 76 1.41 -17.28 -17.04
C LEU A 76 1.05 -17.71 -18.47
N ASP A 77 1.86 -18.58 -19.06
CA ASP A 77 1.66 -19.14 -20.39
C ASP A 77 0.88 -20.46 -20.29
N LEU A 78 -0.27 -20.53 -20.97
CA LEU A 78 -1.19 -21.66 -20.96
C LEU A 78 -1.20 -22.43 -22.30
N ASN A 79 -0.36 -22.06 -23.26
CA ASN A 79 -0.44 -22.58 -24.63
C ASN A 79 0.03 -24.04 -24.77
N ASN A 80 0.91 -24.50 -23.89
CA ASN A 80 1.61 -25.79 -24.05
C ASN A 80 1.00 -26.93 -23.22
N GLY A 81 -0.25 -26.81 -22.78
CA GLY A 81 -0.95 -27.79 -21.93
C GLY A 81 -0.54 -27.75 -20.45
N GLU A 82 0.74 -27.53 -20.17
CA GLU A 82 1.28 -27.29 -18.83
C GLU A 82 1.46 -25.78 -18.56
N PRO A 83 0.81 -25.21 -17.53
CA PRO A 83 0.99 -23.81 -17.16
C PRO A 83 2.44 -23.48 -16.82
N ARG A 84 3.02 -22.46 -17.47
CA ARG A 84 4.39 -21.99 -17.19
C ARG A 84 4.38 -20.56 -16.69
N LEU A 85 4.98 -20.32 -15.53
CA LEU A 85 5.17 -18.98 -14.98
C LEU A 85 6.53 -18.42 -15.43
N LEU A 86 6.51 -17.30 -16.13
CA LEU A 86 7.68 -16.59 -16.64
C LEU A 86 7.73 -15.18 -16.05
N THR A 87 8.90 -14.56 -16.08
CA THR A 87 9.05 -13.12 -15.78
C THR A 87 9.27 -12.38 -17.08
N LEU A 88 8.50 -11.32 -17.32
CA LEU A 88 8.69 -10.46 -18.48
C LEU A 88 9.83 -9.48 -18.21
N GLU A 89 10.92 -9.62 -18.95
CA GLU A 89 11.99 -8.62 -18.95
C GLU A 89 11.59 -7.41 -19.80
N LEU A 90 11.50 -6.24 -19.17
CA LEU A 90 11.29 -4.98 -19.87
C LEU A 90 12.64 -4.44 -20.35
N LYS A 91 12.94 -4.62 -21.64
CA LYS A 91 14.16 -4.08 -22.27
C LYS A 91 13.88 -2.68 -22.83
N GLY A 92 14.86 -1.78 -22.70
CA GLY A 92 14.78 -0.42 -23.27
C GLY A 92 13.84 0.54 -22.53
N VAL A 93 13.27 0.14 -21.40
CA VAL A 93 12.44 1.01 -20.56
C VAL A 93 13.32 1.56 -19.45
N GLN A 94 13.59 2.86 -19.46
CA GLN A 94 14.23 3.49 -18.31
C GLN A 94 13.27 3.49 -17.12
N PRO A 95 13.73 3.13 -15.91
CA PRO A 95 12.93 3.32 -14.71
C PRO A 95 12.47 4.78 -14.64
N PRO A 96 11.21 5.03 -14.25
CA PRO A 96 10.76 6.40 -14.08
C PRO A 96 11.70 7.12 -13.12
N VAL A 97 12.22 8.27 -13.56
CA VAL A 97 13.07 9.12 -12.72
C VAL A 97 12.31 9.36 -11.42
N PRO A 98 12.93 9.13 -10.24
CA PRO A 98 12.31 9.46 -8.97
C PRO A 98 11.92 10.94 -9.03
N LYS A 99 10.62 11.21 -9.16
CA LYS A 99 10.15 12.59 -9.15
C LYS A 99 10.62 13.17 -7.83
N SER A 100 11.27 14.34 -7.88
CA SER A 100 11.50 15.13 -6.68
C SER A 100 10.15 15.18 -5.94
N LYS A 101 10.17 14.92 -4.63
CA LYS A 101 8.99 14.68 -3.78
C LYS A 101 7.99 15.85 -3.72
N SER A 102 7.97 16.76 -4.69
CA SER A 102 6.82 17.61 -4.91
C SER A 102 5.63 16.77 -5.39
N LEU A 103 4.95 16.12 -4.44
CA LEU A 103 3.65 15.47 -4.60
C LEU A 103 2.53 16.48 -4.93
N ARG A 104 2.86 17.65 -5.49
CA ARG A 104 1.95 18.76 -5.83
C ARG A 104 0.82 18.32 -6.78
N ARG A 105 0.94 17.17 -7.47
CA ARG A 105 -0.03 16.75 -8.49
C ARG A 105 -0.92 15.56 -8.14
N LEU A 106 -0.83 14.93 -6.96
CA LEU A 106 -1.66 13.76 -6.65
C LEU A 106 -2.52 13.83 -5.37
N ARG A 107 -2.73 14.98 -4.74
CA ARG A 107 -3.58 15.02 -3.53
C ARG A 107 -4.26 16.37 -3.26
N ARG A 108 -4.98 16.91 -4.25
CA ARG A 108 -5.78 18.15 -4.09
C ARG A 108 -7.28 17.94 -3.94
N ARG A 109 -7.77 16.69 -3.86
CA ARG A 109 -9.16 16.45 -3.46
C ARG A 109 -9.14 16.07 -2.00
N SER A 110 -9.70 16.92 -1.14
CA SER A 110 -10.26 16.45 0.12
C SER A 110 -11.14 15.25 -0.23
N ALA A 111 -10.75 14.07 0.27
CA ALA A 111 -11.63 12.94 0.13
C ALA A 111 -12.88 13.25 0.97
N ALA A 112 -14.05 12.78 0.56
CA ALA A 112 -15.30 13.05 1.30
C ALA A 112 -15.22 12.56 2.77
N ASP A 113 -14.25 11.70 3.10
CA ASP A 113 -14.00 11.15 4.43
C ASP A 113 -12.78 11.75 5.14
N THR A 114 -12.14 12.80 4.61
CA THR A 114 -11.04 13.50 5.30
C THR A 114 -11.57 14.26 6.51
N GLU A 115 -11.16 13.86 7.72
CA GLU A 115 -11.49 14.61 8.93
C GLU A 115 -10.62 15.87 9.01
N THR A 116 -11.25 17.03 9.17
CA THR A 116 -10.58 18.34 9.23
C THR A 116 -10.66 18.90 10.65
N ILE A 117 -9.51 19.26 11.22
CA ILE A 117 -9.40 19.86 12.54
C ILE A 117 -8.84 21.25 12.37
N VAL A 118 -9.55 22.26 12.87
CA VAL A 118 -9.12 23.65 12.84
C VAL A 118 -8.42 23.97 14.16
N ILE A 119 -7.21 24.53 14.07
CA ILE A 119 -6.37 24.91 15.22
C ILE A 119 -5.96 26.37 15.08
N ASP A 120 -5.94 27.10 16.19
CA ASP A 120 -5.36 28.45 16.23
C ASP A 120 -3.83 28.35 16.30
N GLY A 121 -3.16 28.96 15.31
CA GLY A 121 -1.71 29.05 15.24
C GLY A 121 -1.13 30.27 15.95
N GLY A 122 -1.98 31.18 16.42
CA GLY A 122 -1.59 32.41 17.10
C GLY A 122 -0.81 33.37 16.21
N SER A 123 -0.03 34.23 16.85
CA SER A 123 0.68 35.36 16.23
C SER A 123 2.21 35.24 16.26
N SER A 124 2.76 34.06 16.54
CA SER A 124 4.22 33.89 16.51
C SER A 124 4.77 33.90 15.08
N ASN A 125 5.99 34.40 14.92
CA ASN A 125 6.74 34.34 13.67
C ASN A 125 7.44 33.00 13.46
N GLU A 126 7.79 32.30 14.53
CA GLU A 126 8.47 31.00 14.45
C GLU A 126 8.02 30.08 15.57
N GLY A 127 8.29 28.79 15.40
CA GLY A 127 7.86 27.80 16.38
C GLY A 127 7.83 26.38 15.84
N LYS A 128 7.07 25.55 16.56
CA LYS A 128 6.90 24.14 16.27
C LYS A 128 5.41 23.79 16.19
N LEU A 129 5.08 23.00 15.18
CA LEU A 129 3.81 22.29 15.07
C LEU A 129 4.06 20.85 15.52
N CYS A 130 3.45 20.45 16.63
CA CYS A 130 3.65 19.16 17.28
C CYS A 130 2.46 18.25 17.00
N LEU A 131 2.58 17.37 16.00
CA LEU A 131 1.59 16.33 15.71
C LEU A 131 1.54 15.30 16.84
N LYS A 132 0.33 15.05 17.36
CA LYS A 132 0.07 14.06 18.41
C LYS A 132 -1.16 13.23 18.06
N ILE A 133 -0.93 12.14 17.34
CA ILE A 133 -1.99 11.23 16.87
C ILE A 133 -2.01 10.01 17.77
N SER A 134 -3.14 9.76 18.41
CA SER A 134 -3.35 8.58 19.25
C SER A 134 -4.38 7.66 18.61
N VAL A 135 -4.26 6.37 18.91
CA VAL A 135 -5.23 5.34 18.53
C VAL A 135 -5.92 4.83 19.79
N PRO A 136 -7.15 4.34 19.70
CA PRO A 136 -7.88 3.83 20.85
C PRO A 136 -7.29 2.51 21.35
N GLU A 137 -7.75 2.09 22.52
CA GLU A 137 -7.31 0.84 23.14
C GLU A 137 -7.47 -0.37 22.20
N GLY A 138 -6.47 -1.25 22.21
CA GLY A 138 -6.40 -2.42 21.34
C GLY A 138 -5.93 -2.14 19.91
N TYR A 139 -5.72 -0.88 19.53
CA TYR A 139 -5.11 -0.52 18.25
C TYR A 139 -3.68 -0.02 18.42
N HIS A 140 -2.89 -0.14 17.36
CA HIS A 140 -1.56 0.42 17.23
C HIS A 140 -1.40 1.07 15.84
N LEU A 141 -0.43 1.98 15.72
CA LEU A 141 0.00 2.46 14.40
C LEU A 141 0.74 1.32 13.68
N SER A 142 0.51 1.18 12.37
CA SER A 142 1.11 0.10 11.57
C SER A 142 2.63 0.28 11.47
N LYS A 143 3.37 -0.81 11.68
CA LYS A 143 4.83 -0.86 11.48
C LYS A 143 5.18 -1.12 10.01
N GLU A 144 4.30 -1.82 9.31
CA GLU A 144 4.41 -2.26 7.93
C GLU A 144 4.11 -1.11 6.96
N ALA A 145 3.08 -0.32 7.27
CA ALA A 145 2.65 0.84 6.49
C ALA A 145 2.84 2.13 7.31
N GLN A 146 4.03 2.73 7.19
CA GLN A 146 4.37 3.92 7.95
C GLN A 146 3.44 5.10 7.63
N SER A 147 2.84 5.67 8.68
CA SER A 147 2.04 6.89 8.61
C SER A 147 2.88 8.08 8.17
N LYS A 148 2.29 8.99 7.39
CA LYS A 148 3.02 10.12 6.75
C LYS A 148 2.26 11.42 6.88
N PHE A 149 2.99 12.53 6.86
CA PHE A 149 2.41 13.86 6.78
C PHE A 149 3.03 14.68 5.64
N SER A 150 2.31 15.72 5.20
CA SER A 150 2.81 16.76 4.30
C SER A 150 2.16 18.09 4.64
N VAL A 151 2.94 19.17 4.53
CA VAL A 151 2.55 20.51 4.95
C VAL A 151 2.44 21.44 3.75
N GLU A 152 1.36 22.23 3.72
CA GLU A 152 1.13 23.30 2.75
C GLU A 152 0.82 24.60 3.49
N PHE A 153 1.21 25.74 2.89
CA PHE A 153 0.87 27.07 3.40
C PHE A 153 0.17 27.88 2.33
N GLU A 154 -0.75 28.73 2.79
CA GLU A 154 -1.49 29.69 1.99
C GLU A 154 -1.28 31.09 2.63
N PRO A 155 -0.68 32.07 1.91
CA PRO A 155 -0.18 31.97 0.54
C PRO A 155 1.09 31.10 0.39
N GLU A 156 1.33 30.57 -0.82
CA GLU A 156 2.52 29.76 -1.12
C GLU A 156 3.80 30.59 -0.82
N ASN A 157 4.79 29.97 -0.17
CA ASN A 157 6.08 30.57 0.25
C ASN A 157 5.99 31.61 1.40
N ALA A 158 4.84 31.78 2.05
CA ALA A 158 4.72 32.67 3.22
C ALA A 158 5.52 32.19 4.44
N THR A 159 5.94 30.91 4.46
CA THR A 159 6.57 30.28 5.62
C THR A 159 7.57 29.24 5.16
N SER A 160 8.77 29.28 5.71
CA SER A 160 9.75 28.20 5.63
C SER A 160 9.37 27.12 6.63
N VAL A 161 9.30 25.87 6.19
CA VAL A 161 9.02 24.73 7.06
C VAL A 161 9.99 23.60 6.86
N ASP A 162 10.33 22.95 7.97
CA ASP A 162 11.22 21.80 8.00
C ASP A 162 10.72 20.75 9.02
N PRO A 163 10.38 19.53 8.59
CA PRO A 163 10.32 19.07 7.20
C PRO A 163 8.98 19.41 6.52
N VAL A 164 8.99 19.61 5.20
CA VAL A 164 7.76 19.83 4.38
C VAL A 164 6.92 18.55 4.29
N ASP A 165 7.56 17.39 4.24
CA ASP A 165 6.94 16.07 4.30
C ASP A 165 7.76 15.14 5.19
N GLY A 166 7.09 14.17 5.81
CA GLY A 166 7.75 13.29 6.75
C GLY A 166 6.89 12.11 7.17
N THR A 167 7.40 11.39 8.16
CA THR A 167 6.76 10.22 8.75
C THR A 167 6.27 10.55 10.15
N ILE A 168 5.19 9.90 10.56
CA ILE A 168 4.69 9.95 11.93
C ILE A 168 5.31 8.75 12.65
N SER A 169 5.83 8.97 13.86
CA SER A 169 6.45 7.91 14.66
C SER A 169 5.44 6.83 15.05
N THR A 170 5.92 5.68 15.53
CA THR A 170 5.07 4.59 16.04
C THR A 170 4.25 4.99 17.27
N GLU A 171 4.70 6.00 17.99
CA GLU A 171 4.02 6.64 19.13
C GLU A 171 3.05 7.74 18.68
N GLY A 172 2.96 7.99 17.37
CA GLY A 172 2.04 8.96 16.80
C GLY A 172 2.52 10.40 16.84
N SER A 173 3.82 10.61 16.96
CA SER A 173 4.41 11.94 17.09
C SER A 173 5.19 12.38 15.85
N ALA A 174 5.15 13.67 15.55
CA ALA A 174 6.05 14.32 14.60
C ALA A 174 6.14 15.82 14.93
N VAL A 175 7.28 16.42 14.61
CA VAL A 175 7.53 17.85 14.86
C VAL A 175 7.89 18.52 13.54
N ILE A 176 7.19 19.62 13.25
CA ILE A 176 7.46 20.46 12.09
C ILE A 176 7.87 21.83 12.61
N GLN A 177 9.06 22.28 12.23
CA GLN A 177 9.51 23.64 12.53
C GLN A 177 8.95 24.58 11.47
N PHE A 178 8.51 25.76 11.88
CA PHE A 178 8.05 26.79 10.96
C PHE A 178 8.71 28.13 11.29
N LYS A 179 8.96 28.91 10.23
CA LYS A 179 9.41 30.28 10.29
C LYS A 179 8.72 31.10 9.21
N ARG A 180 7.90 32.07 9.63
CA ARG A 180 7.12 32.92 8.74
C ARG A 180 8.03 33.94 8.06
N SER A 181 7.90 34.03 6.74
CA SER A 181 8.62 34.99 5.90
C SER A 181 7.95 36.36 5.89
N SER A 182 6.68 36.43 6.29
CA SER A 182 5.86 37.64 6.35
C SER A 182 5.01 37.66 7.62
N PRO A 183 4.80 38.84 8.24
CA PRO A 183 3.92 38.98 9.39
C PRO A 183 2.43 38.84 9.03
N SER A 184 2.06 38.87 7.75
CA SER A 184 0.67 38.72 7.29
C SER A 184 0.03 37.41 7.76
N SER A 185 -1.26 37.43 8.06
CA SER A 185 -2.05 36.23 8.35
C SER A 185 -1.85 35.15 7.29
N SER A 186 -1.72 33.90 7.71
CA SER A 186 -1.54 32.76 6.81
C SER A 186 -2.28 31.54 7.34
N LYS A 187 -2.50 30.56 6.47
CA LYS A 187 -3.07 29.26 6.84
C LYS A 187 -2.08 28.16 6.51
N SER A 188 -1.92 27.20 7.41
CA SER A 188 -1.20 25.95 7.15
C SER A 188 -2.19 24.80 7.07
N ARG A 189 -2.03 23.94 6.07
CA ARG A 189 -2.76 22.68 5.94
C ARG A 189 -1.78 21.52 6.05
N ILE A 190 -1.98 20.68 7.06
CA ILE A 190 -1.13 19.51 7.31
C ILE A 190 -1.98 18.27 7.01
N TYR A 191 -1.65 17.59 5.93
CA TYR A 191 -2.32 16.37 5.52
C TYR A 191 -1.60 15.17 6.11
N CYS A 192 -2.31 14.39 6.91
CA CYS A 192 -1.81 13.16 7.50
C CYS A 192 -2.48 11.94 6.84
N LYS A 193 -1.67 10.91 6.59
CA LYS A 193 -2.09 9.57 6.20
C LYS A 193 -1.81 8.66 7.38
N VAL A 194 -2.87 8.28 8.10
CA VAL A 194 -2.75 7.47 9.31
C VAL A 194 -3.11 6.03 8.98
N TYR A 195 -2.19 5.11 9.25
CA TYR A 195 -2.38 3.67 9.14
C TYR A 195 -2.34 3.03 10.52
N TYR A 196 -3.37 2.26 10.86
CA TYR A 196 -3.54 1.68 12.19
C TYR A 196 -4.28 0.34 12.11
N CYS A 197 -3.98 -0.58 13.01
CA CYS A 197 -4.52 -1.94 13.04
C CYS A 197 -4.68 -2.39 14.49
N LYS A 198 -5.44 -3.46 14.70
CA LYS A 198 -5.25 -4.31 15.88
C LYS A 198 -4.25 -5.40 15.54
N GLU A 199 -3.72 -6.05 16.57
CA GLU A 199 -2.87 -7.23 16.39
C GLU A 199 -3.61 -8.28 15.56
N ASP A 200 -2.91 -8.89 14.60
CA ASP A 200 -3.41 -9.92 13.67
C ASP A 200 -4.61 -9.49 12.78
N GLU A 201 -5.01 -8.21 12.78
CA GLU A 201 -6.06 -7.68 11.92
C GLU A 201 -5.50 -6.88 10.73
N VAL A 202 -6.35 -6.67 9.71
CA VAL A 202 -5.98 -5.83 8.55
C VAL A 202 -5.89 -4.37 8.97
N CYS A 203 -4.77 -3.71 8.61
CA CYS A 203 -4.59 -2.29 8.88
C CYS A 203 -5.54 -1.41 8.06
N LEU A 204 -6.13 -0.44 8.74
CA LEU A 204 -7.05 0.56 8.22
C LEU A 204 -6.31 1.85 7.87
N TYR A 205 -6.90 2.62 6.97
CA TYR A 205 -6.40 3.92 6.54
C TYR A 205 -7.40 5.03 6.89
N GLN A 206 -6.92 6.09 7.54
CA GLN A 206 -7.69 7.30 7.84
C GLN A 206 -6.98 8.55 7.29
N PRO A 207 -7.60 9.31 6.36
CA PRO A 207 -7.15 10.64 6.00
C PRO A 207 -7.50 11.66 7.08
N LEU A 208 -6.55 12.52 7.42
CA LEU A 208 -6.70 13.57 8.42
C LEU A 208 -6.08 14.87 7.90
N MET A 209 -6.70 16.02 8.16
CA MET A 209 -6.17 17.34 7.84
C MET A 209 -6.24 18.25 9.06
N PHE A 210 -5.11 18.85 9.45
CA PHE A 210 -5.11 19.99 10.36
C PHE A 210 -5.06 21.28 9.53
N GLU A 211 -6.00 22.19 9.76
CA GLU A 211 -5.96 23.57 9.27
C GLU A 211 -5.55 24.48 10.43
N VAL A 212 -4.32 24.99 10.40
CA VAL A 212 -3.78 25.90 11.39
C VAL A 212 -3.90 27.34 10.87
N SER A 213 -4.65 28.19 11.55
CA SER A 213 -4.85 29.59 11.15
C SER A 213 -3.92 30.49 11.95
N PHE A 214 -3.01 31.19 11.28
CA PHE A 214 -2.10 32.15 11.89
C PHE A 214 -2.63 33.57 11.73
N GLN A 215 -2.64 34.30 12.84
CA GLN A 215 -2.98 35.72 12.87
C GLN A 215 -1.78 36.57 12.43
N GLU A 216 -1.98 37.87 12.28
CA GLU A 216 -0.87 38.79 12.02
C GLU A 216 0.18 38.67 13.11
N ALA A 217 1.44 38.63 12.72
CA ALA A 217 2.53 38.34 13.63
C ALA A 217 2.83 39.53 14.52
N VAL A 218 3.03 39.28 15.80
CA VAL A 218 3.47 40.30 16.74
C VAL A 218 5.01 40.35 16.71
N PRO A 219 5.61 41.54 16.53
CA PRO A 219 7.06 41.71 16.66
C PRO A 219 7.54 41.18 18.03
N ASP A 220 8.67 40.49 18.06
CA ASP A 220 9.30 39.94 19.27
C ASP A 220 8.47 38.93 20.07
N ALA A 221 7.44 38.32 19.45
CA ALA A 221 6.76 37.18 20.05
C ALA A 221 7.73 36.00 20.25
N ALA A 222 7.65 35.36 21.42
CA ALA A 222 8.43 34.16 21.70
C ALA A 222 8.02 33.01 20.75
N PRO A 223 8.95 32.09 20.41
CA PRO A 223 8.63 30.93 19.58
C PRO A 223 7.46 30.13 20.14
N ALA A 224 6.48 29.82 19.28
CA ALA A 224 5.27 29.12 19.70
C ALA A 224 5.46 27.60 19.64
N GLU A 225 4.83 26.88 20.57
CA GLU A 225 4.66 25.44 20.47
C GLU A 225 3.18 25.11 20.37
N ILE A 226 2.76 24.71 19.16
CA ILE A 226 1.36 24.49 18.82
C ILE A 226 1.12 22.98 18.77
N SER A 227 0.30 22.47 19.67
CA SER A 227 -0.05 21.05 19.72
C SER A 227 -1.19 20.75 18.74
N LEU A 228 -1.06 19.67 17.97
CA LEU A 228 -2.04 19.20 16.99
C LEU A 228 -2.52 17.80 17.39
N PRO A 229 -3.38 17.69 18.42
CA PRO A 229 -3.85 16.41 18.94
C PRO A 229 -4.99 15.85 18.08
N TYR A 230 -4.98 14.53 17.92
CA TYR A 230 -6.12 13.82 17.35
C TYR A 230 -6.18 12.38 17.88
N VAL A 231 -7.39 11.89 18.14
CA VAL A 231 -7.65 10.49 18.49
C VAL A 231 -8.37 9.85 17.32
N VAL A 232 -7.77 8.82 16.73
CA VAL A 232 -8.37 8.07 15.62
C VAL A 232 -9.67 7.45 16.07
N LYS A 233 -10.75 7.68 15.30
CA LYS A 233 -12.02 7.01 15.48
C LYS A 233 -12.06 5.78 14.56
N PRO A 234 -12.04 4.55 15.09
CA PRO A 234 -12.09 3.36 14.26
C PRO A 234 -13.38 3.37 13.46
N LYS A 235 -13.27 3.22 12.15
CA LYS A 235 -14.44 2.89 11.33
C LYS A 235 -14.82 1.47 11.71
N SER A 236 -15.94 1.30 12.43
CA SER A 236 -16.50 -0.03 12.67
C SER A 236 -16.71 -0.71 11.31
N PRO A 237 -16.33 -1.99 11.14
CA PRO A 237 -16.72 -2.72 9.95
C PRO A 237 -18.24 -2.87 10.00
N THR A 238 -18.97 -1.99 9.31
CA THR A 238 -20.37 -2.19 9.02
C THR A 238 -20.44 -3.36 8.05
N PHE A 239 -20.41 -4.59 8.56
CA PHE A 239 -20.95 -5.71 7.83
C PHE A 239 -22.44 -5.38 7.67
N ASN A 240 -22.82 -4.96 6.46
CA ASN A 240 -24.21 -4.91 6.04
C ASN A 240 -24.73 -6.36 6.03
N SER A 241 -25.10 -6.87 7.20
CA SER A 241 -25.99 -8.01 7.33
C SER A 241 -27.37 -7.53 6.89
N GLN A 242 -27.62 -7.55 5.59
CA GLN A 242 -28.98 -7.52 5.07
C GLN A 242 -29.68 -8.77 5.59
N SER A 243 -30.46 -8.60 6.66
CA SER A 243 -31.45 -9.59 7.09
C SER A 243 -32.50 -9.74 5.99
N PRO A 244 -32.86 -10.97 5.56
CA PRO A 244 -33.94 -11.16 4.60
C PRO A 244 -35.25 -10.64 5.17
N LEU A 245 -35.99 -9.89 4.36
CA LEU A 245 -37.36 -9.45 4.68
C LEU A 245 -38.25 -10.68 4.92
N PRO A 246 -39.11 -10.67 5.96
CA PRO A 246 -40.10 -11.72 6.15
C PRO A 246 -41.15 -11.67 5.03
N ARG A 247 -41.56 -12.85 4.55
CA ARG A 247 -42.67 -13.05 3.61
C ARG A 247 -44.01 -12.77 4.27
#